data_AF-A0A0N1LHE1-F1
#
_entry.id   AF-A0A0N1LHE1-F1
#
_cell.length_a   1.000
_cell.length_b   1.000
_cell.length_c   1.000
_cell.angle_alpha   90.00
_cell.angle_beta   90.00
_cell.angle_gamma   90.00
#
_symmetry.space_group_name_H-M   'P 1'
#
loop_
_entity.id
_entity.type
_entity.pdbx_description
1 polymer ?
#
loop_
_entity_poly.entity_id
_entity_poly.type
_entity_poly.pdbx_seq_one_letter_code
_entity_poly.pdbx_strand_id
1 'polypeptide(L)'
;MAAAGFLVAAAPPAPSPTPASPAPPPAIHPDRTLTCDMRRVTNADLSRVQPAEELLYEGNSRLVLHLGAVAVHSGPPPETFETPEATAPTTRVTADDGGILAGVPQKFTRVVDRWPDRVEIATEIDDQVINVMVLNPIDVAANRARLFMTFSNYQFGYDPKRIYIGECTVAIGAAAQH
;
A
#
# COMPACT_ATOMS: atom_id res chain seq x y z
N MET A 1 -30.90 59.98 52.65
CA MET A 1 -29.49 60.06 52.19
C MET A 1 -28.83 58.72 52.43
N ALA A 2 -28.43 58.03 51.36
CA ALA A 2 -27.30 57.09 51.25
C ALA A 2 -27.47 56.31 49.93
N ALA A 3 -26.66 56.64 48.92
CA ALA A 3 -26.59 55.92 47.65
C ALA A 3 -25.36 55.00 47.70
N ALA A 4 -25.57 53.70 47.50
CA ALA A 4 -24.51 52.71 47.38
C ALA A 4 -24.04 52.65 45.91
N GLY A 5 -22.78 53.02 45.66
CA GLY A 5 -22.13 52.86 44.37
C GLY A 5 -21.48 51.48 44.25
N PHE A 6 -21.80 50.74 43.19
CA PHE A 6 -21.10 49.52 42.79
C PHE A 6 -19.94 49.88 41.86
N LEU A 7 -18.73 49.42 42.18
CA LEU A 7 -17.58 49.44 41.28
C LEU A 7 -17.59 48.14 40.45
N VAL A 8 -17.66 48.29 39.12
CA VAL A 8 -17.47 47.18 38.16
C VAL A 8 -15.99 47.08 37.83
N ALA A 9 -15.36 45.96 38.14
CA ALA A 9 -13.99 45.66 37.74
C ALA A 9 -13.98 45.04 36.31
N ALA A 10 -13.17 45.61 35.41
CA ALA A 10 -13.01 45.11 34.05
C ALA A 10 -12.09 43.87 34.01
N ALA A 11 -12.52 42.84 33.28
CA ALA A 11 -11.75 41.61 33.07
C ALA A 11 -10.58 41.83 32.08
N PRO A 12 -9.43 41.12 32.26
CA PRO A 12 -8.29 41.23 31.37
C PRO A 12 -8.57 40.64 29.98
N PRO A 13 -7.95 41.16 28.91
CA PRO A 13 -8.13 40.64 27.56
C PRO A 13 -7.53 39.23 27.42
N ALA A 14 -8.23 38.37 26.68
CA ALA A 14 -7.80 37.01 26.37
C ALA A 14 -6.53 37.02 25.48
N PRO A 15 -5.60 36.06 25.67
CA PRO A 15 -4.41 35.95 24.83
C PRO A 15 -4.82 35.64 23.38
N SER A 16 -4.26 36.41 22.44
CA SER A 16 -4.46 36.18 21.00
C SER A 16 -3.92 34.80 20.60
N PRO A 17 -4.61 34.06 19.71
CA PRO A 17 -4.14 32.75 19.26
C PRO A 17 -2.85 32.92 18.46
N THR A 18 -1.78 32.27 18.93
CA THR A 18 -0.52 32.13 18.19
C THR A 18 -0.82 31.45 16.85
N PRO A 19 -0.37 31.98 15.70
CA PRO A 19 -0.53 31.30 14.43
C PRO A 19 0.16 29.93 14.51
N ALA A 20 -0.60 28.87 14.24
CA ALA A 20 -0.07 27.52 14.16
C ALA A 20 1.07 27.51 13.14
N SER A 21 2.25 27.07 13.57
CA SER A 21 3.38 26.85 12.68
C SER A 21 2.93 25.90 11.56
N PRO A 22 3.22 26.18 10.28
CA PRO A 22 2.82 25.31 9.19
C PRO A 22 3.36 23.90 9.45
N ALA A 23 2.50 22.90 9.28
CA ALA A 23 2.88 21.50 9.42
C ALA A 23 4.05 21.21 8.46
N PRO A 24 5.08 20.46 8.89
CA PRO A 24 6.15 20.07 7.98
C PRO A 24 5.56 19.34 6.78
N PRO A 25 6.12 19.53 5.57
CA PRO A 25 5.64 18.84 4.38
C PRO A 25 5.70 17.32 4.63
N PRO A 26 4.69 16.56 4.15
CA PRO A 26 4.68 15.12 4.34
C PRO A 26 5.95 14.52 3.72
N ALA A 27 6.58 13.60 4.44
CA ALA A 27 7.66 12.80 3.88
C ALA A 27 7.14 12.08 2.63
N ILE A 28 7.94 12.00 1.57
CA ILE A 28 7.57 11.40 0.30
C ILE A 28 8.40 10.13 0.08
N HIS A 29 7.74 9.03 -0.26
CA HIS A 29 8.42 7.87 -0.79
C HIS A 29 8.86 8.12 -2.24
N PRO A 30 10.08 7.75 -2.63
CA PRO A 30 10.54 7.91 -4.01
C PRO A 30 9.79 6.97 -4.97
N ASP A 31 9.88 7.26 -6.27
CA ASP A 31 9.50 6.29 -7.29
C ASP A 31 10.31 5.00 -7.10
N ARG A 32 9.65 3.84 -7.20
CA ARG A 32 10.28 2.52 -7.09
C ARG A 32 9.79 1.65 -8.22
N THR A 33 10.71 0.91 -8.83
CA THR A 33 10.37 -0.12 -9.82
C THR A 33 10.75 -1.48 -9.26
N LEU A 34 9.78 -2.37 -9.18
CA LEU A 34 9.97 -3.75 -8.74
C LEU A 34 9.94 -4.65 -9.95
N THR A 35 10.99 -5.43 -10.14
CA THR A 35 11.04 -6.52 -11.14
C THR A 35 10.98 -7.84 -10.40
N CYS A 36 9.90 -8.58 -10.57
CA CYS A 36 9.59 -9.80 -9.83
C CYS A 36 9.58 -11.03 -10.74
N ASP A 37 10.24 -12.10 -10.29
CA ASP A 37 10.16 -13.43 -10.89
C ASP A 37 9.12 -14.25 -10.14
N MET A 38 7.92 -14.36 -10.72
CA MET A 38 6.73 -14.95 -10.10
C MET A 38 6.60 -16.43 -10.46
N ARG A 39 6.19 -17.24 -9.48
CA ARG A 39 5.89 -18.67 -9.67
C ARG A 39 4.56 -19.00 -9.03
N ARG A 40 3.79 -19.88 -9.66
CA ARG A 40 2.48 -20.31 -9.15
C ARG A 40 2.66 -21.39 -8.10
N VAL A 41 1.98 -21.26 -6.97
CA VAL A 41 1.94 -22.31 -5.93
C VAL A 41 0.92 -23.36 -6.33
N THR A 42 1.28 -24.64 -6.28
CA THR A 42 0.41 -25.74 -6.75
C THR A 42 -0.22 -26.58 -5.64
N ASN A 43 0.27 -26.45 -4.41
CA ASN A 43 -0.18 -27.22 -3.24
C ASN A 43 -0.57 -26.34 -2.04
N ALA A 44 -1.07 -25.14 -2.32
CA ALA A 44 -1.51 -24.21 -1.29
C ALA A 44 -2.66 -24.83 -0.45
N ASP A 45 -2.47 -24.88 0.86
CA ASP A 45 -3.43 -25.34 1.85
C ASP A 45 -3.81 -24.16 2.74
N LEU A 46 -4.93 -23.52 2.40
CA LEU A 46 -5.44 -22.34 3.10
C LEU A 46 -6.01 -22.65 4.49
N SER A 47 -6.11 -23.93 4.87
CA SER A 47 -6.62 -24.33 6.20
C SER A 47 -5.57 -24.23 7.30
N ARG A 48 -4.29 -24.04 6.94
CA ARG A 48 -3.17 -23.97 7.89
C ARG A 48 -2.10 -22.99 7.43
N VAL A 49 -1.22 -22.63 8.35
CA VAL A 49 0.02 -21.93 8.00
C VAL A 49 0.97 -22.95 7.37
N GLN A 50 1.33 -22.73 6.11
CA GLN A 50 2.33 -23.51 5.40
C GLN A 50 3.66 -22.76 5.37
N PRO A 51 4.76 -23.36 5.85
CA PRO A 51 6.08 -22.75 5.74
C PRO A 51 6.58 -22.81 4.29
N ALA A 52 7.52 -21.93 3.93
CA ALA A 52 7.93 -21.72 2.55
C ALA A 52 8.56 -22.97 1.89
N GLU A 53 9.22 -23.82 2.69
CA GLU A 53 9.82 -25.08 2.28
C GLU A 53 8.82 -26.18 1.90
N GLU A 54 7.56 -26.06 2.31
CA GLU A 54 6.50 -27.00 1.94
C GLU A 54 5.81 -26.63 0.63
N LEU A 55 6.02 -25.41 0.12
CA LEU A 55 5.36 -24.92 -1.06
C LEU A 55 6.02 -25.47 -2.34
N LEU A 56 5.19 -25.99 -3.23
CA LEU A 56 5.56 -26.44 -4.56
C LEU A 56 5.21 -25.37 -5.57
N TYR A 57 6.12 -25.14 -6.50
CA TYR A 57 6.05 -24.05 -7.46
C TYR A 57 6.03 -24.57 -8.90
N GLU A 58 5.29 -23.89 -9.76
CA GLU A 58 5.24 -24.13 -11.20
C GLU A 58 5.37 -22.82 -11.98
N GLY A 59 6.01 -22.93 -13.15
CA GLY A 59 6.19 -21.81 -14.08
C GLY A 59 7.25 -20.83 -13.62
N ASN A 60 7.51 -19.85 -14.48
CA ASN A 60 8.28 -18.66 -14.15
C ASN A 60 7.76 -17.52 -15.03
N SER A 61 7.28 -16.46 -14.40
CA SER A 61 6.64 -15.34 -15.08
C SER A 61 7.21 -14.04 -14.54
N ARG A 62 7.70 -13.19 -15.45
CA ARG A 62 8.22 -11.89 -15.06
C ARG A 62 7.09 -10.88 -14.94
N LEU A 63 7.03 -10.19 -13.80
CA LEU A 63 6.11 -9.09 -13.52
C LEU A 63 6.92 -7.85 -13.14
N VAL A 64 6.62 -6.70 -13.74
CA VAL A 64 7.25 -5.42 -13.38
C VAL A 64 6.18 -4.45 -12.90
N LEU A 65 6.37 -3.96 -11.67
CA LEU A 65 5.49 -2.99 -11.01
C LEU A 65 6.25 -1.69 -10.84
N HIS A 66 5.62 -0.58 -11.21
CA HIS A 66 6.11 0.75 -10.88
C HIS A 66 5.23 1.33 -9.77
N LEU A 67 5.84 1.70 -8.65
CA LEU A 67 5.22 2.44 -7.55
C LEU A 67 5.65 3.89 -7.65
N GLY A 68 4.68 4.76 -7.95
CA GLY A 68 4.90 6.19 -8.04
C GLY A 68 5.29 6.82 -6.71
N ALA A 69 5.94 7.98 -6.77
CA ALA A 69 6.18 8.80 -5.59
C ALA A 69 4.85 9.19 -4.92
N VAL A 70 4.76 8.97 -3.62
CA VAL A 70 3.56 9.21 -2.81
C VAL A 70 3.95 9.65 -1.40
N ALA A 71 3.06 10.39 -0.74
CA ALA A 71 3.25 10.70 0.67
C ALA A 71 3.35 9.43 1.51
N VAL A 72 4.25 9.43 2.49
CA VAL A 72 4.44 8.31 3.42
C VAL A 72 3.15 8.05 4.18
N HIS A 73 2.67 6.81 4.15
CA HIS A 73 1.50 6.42 4.93
C HIS A 73 1.89 6.19 6.39
N SER A 74 1.44 7.08 7.28
CA SER A 74 1.69 6.98 8.72
C SER A 74 0.48 6.52 9.54
N GLY A 75 -0.67 6.35 8.90
CA GLY A 75 -1.91 5.86 9.54
C GLY A 75 -1.96 4.33 9.66
N PRO A 76 -2.93 3.79 10.41
CA PRO A 76 -3.26 2.38 10.28
C PRO A 76 -3.64 2.05 8.82
N PRO A 77 -3.46 0.81 8.34
CA PRO A 77 -4.04 0.39 7.07
C PRO A 77 -5.55 0.69 7.09
N PRO A 78 -6.11 1.28 6.02
CA PRO A 78 -7.54 1.55 5.99
C PRO A 78 -8.34 0.26 6.14
N GLU A 79 -9.56 0.34 6.65
CA GLU A 79 -10.46 -0.82 6.66
C GLU A 79 -10.93 -1.15 5.22
N THR A 80 -11.38 -2.37 4.95
CA THR A 80 -11.78 -2.78 3.60
C THR A 80 -12.96 -1.96 3.05
N PHE A 81 -13.82 -1.46 3.93
CA PHE A 81 -15.01 -0.65 3.59
C PHE A 81 -14.72 0.86 3.50
N GLU A 82 -13.51 1.29 3.86
CA GLU A 82 -13.13 2.69 3.75
C GLU A 82 -12.83 3.08 2.30
N THR A 83 -13.05 4.35 1.97
CA THR A 83 -12.76 4.87 0.64
C THR A 83 -11.28 4.65 0.32
N PRO A 84 -10.94 4.06 -0.85
CA PRO A 84 -9.55 3.84 -1.21
C PRO A 84 -8.76 5.15 -1.21
N GLU A 85 -7.56 5.10 -0.64
CA GLU A 85 -6.64 6.23 -0.71
C GLU A 85 -6.22 6.53 -2.14
N ALA A 86 -5.95 7.80 -2.41
CA ALA A 86 -5.49 8.24 -3.72
C ALA A 86 -4.14 7.57 -4.04
N THR A 87 -4.16 6.67 -5.02
CA THR A 87 -2.96 6.04 -5.55
C THR A 87 -2.20 7.05 -6.42
N ALA A 88 -0.86 7.08 -6.33
CA ALA A 88 -0.06 7.90 -7.24
C ALA A 88 -0.39 7.56 -8.70
N PRO A 89 -0.70 8.53 -9.58
CA PRO A 89 -1.17 8.27 -10.94
C PRO A 89 -0.20 7.45 -11.80
N THR A 90 1.09 7.49 -11.46
CA THR A 90 2.14 6.74 -12.17
C THR A 90 2.20 5.28 -11.74
N THR A 91 1.61 4.90 -10.60
CA THR A 91 1.63 3.54 -10.07
C THR A 91 0.87 2.59 -10.98
N ARG A 92 1.56 1.59 -11.54
CA ARG A 92 1.02 0.66 -12.55
C ARG A 92 1.86 -0.59 -12.73
N VAL A 93 1.29 -1.61 -13.37
CA VAL A 93 2.06 -2.69 -13.98
C VAL A 93 2.69 -2.17 -15.27
N THR A 94 3.99 -2.41 -15.47
CA THR A 94 4.71 -2.00 -16.69
C THR A 94 5.12 -3.17 -17.58
N ALA A 95 5.14 -4.39 -17.06
CA ALA A 95 5.32 -5.62 -17.83
C ALA A 95 4.70 -6.83 -17.10
N ASP A 96 4.14 -7.77 -17.86
CA ASP A 96 3.60 -9.06 -17.41
C ASP A 96 3.85 -10.09 -18.52
N ASP A 97 5.08 -10.60 -18.59
CA ASP A 97 5.54 -11.43 -19.71
C ASP A 97 4.88 -12.82 -19.68
N GLY A 98 4.38 -13.25 -18.52
CA GLY A 98 3.70 -14.53 -18.33
C GLY A 98 2.18 -14.46 -18.43
N GLY A 99 1.60 -13.27 -18.57
CA GLY A 99 0.15 -13.08 -18.60
C GLY A 99 -0.56 -13.46 -17.30
N ILE A 100 0.13 -13.36 -16.15
CA ILE A 100 -0.45 -13.73 -14.85
C ILE A 100 -1.60 -12.77 -14.44
N LEU A 101 -1.59 -11.55 -14.98
CA LEU A 101 -2.62 -10.51 -14.81
C LEU A 101 -3.47 -10.34 -16.07
N ALA A 102 -3.52 -11.34 -16.98
CA ALA A 102 -4.40 -11.29 -18.14
C ALA A 102 -5.87 -11.05 -17.71
N GLY A 103 -6.49 -10.03 -18.30
CA GLY A 103 -7.87 -9.63 -17.98
C GLY A 103 -8.02 -8.78 -16.70
N VAL A 104 -6.94 -8.51 -15.96
CA VAL A 104 -6.97 -7.62 -14.79
C VAL A 104 -6.81 -6.16 -15.24
N PRO A 105 -7.64 -5.22 -14.75
CA PRO A 105 -7.44 -3.81 -15.00
C PRO A 105 -6.04 -3.34 -14.60
N GLN A 106 -5.41 -2.50 -15.44
CA GLN A 106 -4.05 -2.00 -15.17
C GLN A 106 -4.01 -0.89 -14.12
N LYS A 107 -5.17 -0.33 -13.77
CA LYS A 107 -5.32 0.70 -12.74
C LYS A 107 -5.65 0.02 -11.42
N PHE A 108 -4.86 0.28 -10.40
CA PHE A 108 -5.13 -0.20 -9.05
C PHE A 108 -6.27 0.59 -8.42
N THR A 109 -7.16 -0.13 -7.73
CA THR A 109 -8.26 0.49 -6.98
C THR A 109 -7.79 0.97 -5.62
N ARG A 110 -6.76 0.33 -5.06
CA ARG A 110 -6.21 0.67 -3.74
C ARG A 110 -4.73 0.35 -3.65
N VAL A 111 -3.97 1.26 -3.03
CA VAL A 111 -2.57 1.04 -2.68
C VAL A 111 -2.34 1.57 -1.26
N VAL A 112 -1.85 0.71 -0.37
CA VAL A 112 -1.41 1.07 0.98
C VAL A 112 0.11 0.89 1.01
N ASP A 113 0.84 2.01 0.99
CA ASP A 113 2.30 2.02 0.90
C ASP A 113 2.91 2.41 2.26
N ARG A 114 3.27 1.40 3.05
CA ARG A 114 3.95 1.55 4.34
C ARG A 114 5.43 1.19 4.22
N TRP A 115 6.04 1.52 3.10
CA TRP A 115 7.44 1.19 2.85
C TRP A 115 8.36 1.68 3.98
N PRO A 116 9.36 0.88 4.39
CA PRO A 116 9.72 -0.45 3.87
C PRO A 116 8.98 -1.60 4.55
N ASP A 117 8.03 -1.37 5.45
CA ASP A 117 7.43 -2.46 6.22
C ASP A 117 6.55 -3.37 5.37
N ARG A 118 5.68 -2.77 4.54
CA ARG A 118 4.72 -3.50 3.70
C ARG A 118 4.15 -2.58 2.62
N VAL A 119 3.89 -3.14 1.45
CA VAL A 119 3.03 -2.49 0.44
C VAL A 119 1.91 -3.45 0.07
N GLU A 120 0.68 -2.97 0.07
CA GLU A 120 -0.51 -3.73 -0.33
C GLU A 120 -1.17 -3.04 -1.51
N ILE A 121 -1.44 -3.80 -2.55
CA ILE A 121 -2.05 -3.30 -3.78
C ILE A 121 -3.27 -4.17 -4.06
N ALA A 122 -4.39 -3.54 -4.33
CA ALA A 122 -5.60 -4.24 -4.73
C ALA A 122 -6.14 -3.69 -6.04
N THR A 123 -6.75 -4.57 -6.82
CA THR A 123 -7.41 -4.25 -8.08
C THR A 123 -8.73 -4.98 -8.13
N GLU A 124 -9.82 -4.24 -8.09
CA GLU A 124 -11.14 -4.80 -8.36
C GLU A 124 -11.22 -5.15 -9.85
N ILE A 125 -11.62 -6.38 -10.14
CA ILE A 125 -11.80 -6.89 -11.50
C ILE A 125 -13.28 -6.80 -11.88
N ASP A 126 -14.14 -7.18 -10.96
CA ASP A 126 -15.60 -7.05 -11.01
C ASP A 126 -16.15 -6.92 -9.57
N ASP A 127 -17.47 -6.89 -9.41
CA ASP A 127 -18.14 -6.71 -8.11
C ASP A 127 -17.84 -7.83 -7.09
N GLN A 128 -17.26 -8.96 -7.52
CA GLN A 128 -17.02 -10.12 -6.68
C GLN A 128 -15.56 -10.54 -6.60
N VAL A 129 -14.72 -10.15 -7.57
CA VAL A 129 -13.35 -10.60 -7.69
C VAL A 129 -12.36 -9.44 -7.53
N ILE A 130 -11.41 -9.63 -6.63
CA ILE A 130 -10.31 -8.69 -6.37
C ILE A 130 -8.97 -9.41 -6.53
N ASN A 131 -8.06 -8.79 -7.27
CA ASN A 131 -6.65 -9.17 -7.27
C ASN A 131 -5.94 -8.46 -6.12
N VAL A 132 -5.20 -9.20 -5.31
CA VAL A 132 -4.46 -8.70 -4.16
C VAL A 132 -2.99 -9.03 -4.33
N MET A 133 -2.14 -8.01 -4.19
CA MET A 133 -0.69 -8.09 -4.25
C MET A 133 -0.12 -7.53 -2.93
N VAL A 134 0.79 -8.25 -2.30
CA VAL A 134 1.42 -7.87 -1.04
C VAL A 134 2.92 -8.01 -1.15
N LEU A 135 3.65 -6.92 -0.92
CA LEU A 135 5.10 -6.90 -0.84
C LEU A 135 5.53 -7.00 0.63
N ASN A 136 6.07 -8.16 1.02
CA ASN A 136 6.59 -8.47 2.35
C ASN A 136 7.34 -9.82 2.34
N PRO A 137 8.55 -9.94 2.93
CA PRO A 137 9.38 -8.87 3.50
C PRO A 137 10.07 -8.02 2.44
N ILE A 138 10.47 -6.81 2.83
CA ILE A 138 11.28 -5.88 2.03
C ILE A 138 12.61 -5.67 2.76
N ASP A 139 13.70 -6.01 2.08
CA ASP A 139 15.06 -5.77 2.51
C ASP A 139 15.63 -4.58 1.73
N VAL A 140 15.62 -3.41 2.38
CA VAL A 140 16.12 -2.16 1.80
C VAL A 140 17.63 -2.21 1.57
N ALA A 141 18.38 -2.94 2.39
CA ALA A 141 19.84 -3.03 2.25
C ALA A 141 20.22 -3.89 1.03
N ALA A 142 19.47 -4.95 0.78
CA ALA A 142 19.67 -5.82 -0.38
C ALA A 142 18.91 -5.36 -1.64
N ASN A 143 18.07 -4.32 -1.55
CA ASN A 143 17.12 -3.91 -2.59
C ASN A 143 16.25 -5.08 -3.08
N ARG A 144 15.73 -5.88 -2.14
CA ARG A 144 14.90 -7.05 -2.42
C ARG A 144 13.56 -6.95 -1.73
N ALA A 145 12.55 -7.54 -2.33
CA ALA A 145 11.25 -7.74 -1.70
C ALA A 145 10.67 -9.09 -2.13
N ARG A 146 9.74 -9.63 -1.36
CA ARG A 146 8.92 -10.76 -1.80
C ARG A 146 7.52 -10.28 -2.13
N LEU A 147 7.02 -10.66 -3.31
CA LEU A 147 5.66 -10.39 -3.74
C LEU A 147 4.82 -11.66 -3.59
N PHE A 148 3.74 -11.56 -2.82
CA PHE A 148 2.64 -12.50 -2.81
C PHE A 148 1.50 -11.92 -3.65
N MET A 149 0.90 -12.72 -4.51
CA MET A 149 -0.25 -12.32 -5.31
C MET A 149 -1.31 -13.43 -5.27
N THR A 150 -2.57 -13.03 -5.11
CA THR A 150 -3.70 -13.95 -5.19
C THR A 150 -4.93 -13.24 -5.75
N PHE A 151 -5.89 -14.05 -6.18
CA PHE A 151 -7.23 -13.60 -6.53
C PHE A 151 -8.15 -14.01 -5.40
N SER A 152 -9.02 -13.11 -4.97
CA SER A 152 -10.02 -13.37 -3.95
C SER A 152 -11.41 -13.17 -4.52
N ASN A 153 -12.34 -14.05 -4.15
CA ASN A 153 -13.76 -13.79 -4.30
C ASN A 153 -14.36 -13.57 -2.92
N TYR A 154 -15.13 -12.50 -2.73
CA TYR A 154 -15.77 -12.16 -1.45
C TYR A 154 -16.60 -13.30 -0.84
N GLN A 155 -17.08 -14.27 -1.64
CA GLN A 155 -17.86 -15.42 -1.16
C GLN A 155 -17.02 -16.63 -0.74
N PHE A 156 -15.82 -16.81 -1.30
CA PHE A 156 -15.04 -18.05 -1.16
C PHE A 156 -13.62 -17.83 -0.61
N GLY A 157 -13.22 -16.59 -0.36
CA GLY A 157 -11.86 -16.23 0.06
C GLY A 157 -10.87 -16.30 -1.10
N TYR A 158 -9.60 -16.58 -0.78
CA TYR A 158 -8.53 -16.69 -1.76
C TYR A 158 -8.71 -17.91 -2.68
N ASP A 159 -8.43 -17.73 -3.97
CA ASP A 159 -8.40 -18.80 -4.95
C ASP A 159 -7.08 -19.58 -4.84
N PRO A 160 -7.08 -20.81 -4.29
CA PRO A 160 -5.85 -21.58 -4.11
C PRO A 160 -5.18 -21.96 -5.43
N LYS A 161 -5.89 -21.88 -6.57
CA LYS A 161 -5.33 -22.19 -7.89
C LYS A 161 -4.57 -21.03 -8.51
N ARG A 162 -4.73 -19.81 -7.96
CA ARG A 162 -4.14 -18.57 -8.47
C ARG A 162 -3.34 -17.84 -7.40
N ILE A 163 -2.58 -18.59 -6.62
CA ILE A 163 -1.59 -18.04 -5.69
C ILE A 163 -0.23 -18.02 -6.38
N TYR A 164 0.40 -16.84 -6.38
CA TYR A 164 1.72 -16.63 -6.95
C TYR A 164 2.64 -16.01 -5.90
N ILE A 165 3.88 -16.46 -5.89
CA ILE A 165 4.93 -15.92 -5.03
C ILE A 165 6.15 -15.66 -5.90
N GLY A 166 6.77 -14.51 -5.71
CA GLY A 166 7.99 -14.15 -6.41
C GLY A 166 8.95 -13.33 -5.58
N GLU A 167 10.21 -13.38 -5.97
CA GLU A 167 11.26 -12.51 -5.45
C GLU A 167 11.40 -11.33 -6.39
N CYS A 168 11.52 -10.14 -5.81
CA CYS A 168 11.58 -8.88 -6.53
C CYS A 168 12.90 -8.17 -6.27
N THR A 169 13.50 -7.64 -7.33
CA THR A 169 14.56 -6.64 -7.22
C THR A 169 13.93 -5.25 -7.27
N VAL A 170 14.36 -4.37 -6.37
CA VAL A 170 13.83 -3.02 -6.22
C VAL A 170 14.85 -2.01 -6.76
N ALA A 171 14.43 -1.22 -7.74
CA ALA A 171 15.17 -0.06 -8.21
C ALA A 171 14.49 1.20 -7.66
N ILE A 172 15.19 1.95 -6.82
CA ILE A 172 14.72 3.25 -6.32
C ILE A 172 15.09 4.29 -7.38
N GLY A 173 14.09 4.94 -7.96
CA GLY A 173 14.30 6.10 -8.81
C GLY A 173 14.90 7.23 -8.00
N ALA A 174 15.81 8.00 -8.59
CA ALA A 174 16.32 9.21 -7.95
C ALA A 174 15.14 10.16 -7.74
N ALA A 175 14.56 10.18 -6.53
CA ALA A 175 13.68 11.25 -6.15
C ALA A 175 14.47 12.55 -6.31
N ALA A 176 13.88 13.51 -7.02
CA ALA A 176 14.33 14.88 -7.00
C ALA A 176 14.36 15.34 -5.54
N GLN A 177 15.54 15.29 -4.94
CA GLN A 177 15.82 15.89 -3.64
C GLN A 177 15.78 17.41 -3.86
N HIS A 178 14.63 18.02 -3.64
CA HIS A 178 14.48 19.47 -3.58
C HIS A 178 13.80 19.84 -2.27
#